data_AF-A0ABD1CWH0-F1
#
_entry.id   AF-A0ABD1CWH0-F1
#
_cell.length_a   1.000
_cell.length_b   1.000
_cell.length_c   1.000
_cell.angle_alpha   90.00
_cell.angle_beta   90.00
_cell.angle_gamma   90.00
#
_symmetry.space_group_name_H-M   'P 1'
#
loop_
_entity.id
_entity.type
_entity.pdbx_description
1 polymer ?
#
loop_
_entity_poly.entity_id
_entity_poly.type
_entity_poly.pdbx_seq_one_letter_code
_entity_poly.pdbx_strand_id
1 'polypeptide(L)'
;MTDKGSHGSGHPSETETPFVAWGAGIKYWKNIGKKQHHNKTVMISQTSVPRFDMNQADVTPLISALLSLAVPKNNCGILPRQYLNASMNYITRQAWKNAEQLYQQQKTLAAADFHSNEMETKLDSYIQTTLEAIEYYQTYFKYELFTAFSLSMLGWILIVIGHVMNIQSMYKEITRAFKFKTLLILCAIYGYNFLQNNPLHVTVFFMLPVLLWTPVFANFKKYSIVINRKTVVQTVLFVGCIELCVISFFERKMSCERRPFYCLSDFLQQFSTSYFSIVPCGRKRFEQPHPTDTGSAMLGIYKL
;
A
#
# COMPACT_ATOMS: atom_id res chain seq x y z
N MET A 1 -4.70 -35.88 1.62
CA MET A 1 -4.77 -35.40 0.24
C MET A 1 -6.16 -35.67 -0.26
N THR A 2 -6.74 -34.74 -1.00
CA THR A 2 -7.90 -35.03 -1.85
C THR A 2 -7.50 -35.91 -3.02
N ASP A 3 -8.44 -36.67 -3.61
CA ASP A 3 -8.19 -37.51 -4.80
C ASP A 3 -7.72 -36.72 -6.04
N LYS A 4 -7.81 -35.38 -5.99
CA LYS A 4 -7.33 -34.45 -7.01
C LYS A 4 -5.90 -33.94 -6.77
N GLY A 5 -5.21 -34.48 -5.76
CA GLY A 5 -3.83 -34.08 -5.39
C GLY A 5 -3.71 -32.79 -4.58
N SER A 6 -4.81 -32.12 -4.24
CA SER A 6 -4.77 -30.93 -3.37
C SER A 6 -4.52 -31.32 -1.91
N HIS A 7 -3.73 -30.49 -1.23
CA HIS A 7 -3.42 -30.55 0.21
C HIS A 7 -3.62 -29.17 0.86
N GLY A 8 -3.51 -29.09 2.18
CA GLY A 8 -3.61 -27.84 2.95
C GLY A 8 -4.93 -27.68 3.73
N SER A 9 -5.72 -28.74 3.84
CA SER A 9 -6.98 -28.75 4.59
C SER A 9 -6.80 -28.89 6.13
N GLY A 10 -5.57 -29.08 6.59
CA GLY A 10 -5.25 -29.36 8.00
C GLY A 10 -5.59 -30.79 8.44
N HIS A 11 -6.14 -31.64 7.56
CA HIS A 11 -6.47 -33.03 7.88
C HIS A 11 -5.22 -33.82 8.32
N PRO A 12 -5.29 -34.74 9.31
CA PRO A 12 -4.12 -35.49 9.78
C PRO A 12 -3.34 -36.19 8.66
N SER A 13 -4.01 -36.76 7.65
CA SER A 13 -3.34 -37.38 6.48
C SER A 13 -2.73 -36.37 5.48
N GLU A 14 -2.62 -35.10 5.85
CA GLU A 14 -1.93 -34.02 5.12
C GLU A 14 -0.91 -33.30 6.01
N THR A 15 -1.09 -33.33 7.33
CA THR A 15 -0.18 -32.72 8.31
C THR A 15 0.79 -33.72 8.94
N GLU A 16 0.42 -34.99 9.04
CA GLU A 16 1.24 -36.07 9.58
C GLU A 16 2.19 -36.62 8.50
N THR A 17 3.48 -36.30 8.65
CA THR A 17 4.58 -36.74 7.78
C THR A 17 5.40 -37.82 8.51
N PRO A 18 5.85 -38.90 7.84
CA PRO A 18 6.79 -39.84 8.44
C PRO A 18 8.14 -39.15 8.67
N PHE A 19 8.57 -39.05 9.92
CA PHE A 19 9.92 -38.61 10.28
C PHE A 19 10.83 -39.82 10.49
N VAL A 20 12.08 -39.73 10.03
CA VAL A 20 12.99 -40.86 10.09
C VAL A 20 14.44 -40.45 10.45
N ALA A 21 15.00 -40.94 11.59
CA ALA A 21 16.35 -40.56 12.08
C ALA A 21 17.31 -41.72 12.43
N TRP A 22 18.63 -41.60 12.17
CA TRP A 22 19.61 -42.66 12.46
C TRP A 22 21.00 -42.09 12.81
N GLY A 23 21.89 -42.96 13.33
CA GLY A 23 23.27 -42.61 13.70
C GLY A 23 23.58 -42.85 15.17
N ALA A 24 24.85 -42.71 15.56
CA ALA A 24 25.33 -43.07 16.90
C ALA A 24 24.67 -42.28 18.05
N GLY A 25 24.32 -41.01 17.80
CA GLY A 25 23.61 -40.14 18.75
C GLY A 25 22.10 -40.39 18.83
N ILE A 26 21.55 -41.29 18.00
CA ILE A 26 20.14 -41.65 17.95
C ILE A 26 19.89 -42.96 18.71
N LYS A 27 18.86 -43.00 19.55
CA LYS A 27 18.61 -44.07 20.53
C LYS A 27 18.11 -45.37 19.89
N TYR A 28 19.01 -46.27 19.54
CA TYR A 28 18.66 -47.60 19.02
C TYR A 28 17.55 -48.28 19.82
N TRP A 29 16.47 -48.66 19.13
CA TRP A 29 15.41 -49.46 19.73
C TRP A 29 15.85 -50.91 19.84
N LYS A 30 15.48 -51.57 20.95
CA LYS A 30 15.49 -53.03 21.02
C LYS A 30 14.15 -53.55 20.55
N ASN A 31 14.15 -54.73 19.93
CA ASN A 31 12.95 -55.34 19.37
C ASN A 31 11.90 -55.53 20.48
N ILE A 32 10.78 -54.81 20.38
CA ILE A 32 9.70 -54.91 21.37
C ILE A 32 8.88 -56.14 20.98
N GLY A 33 8.91 -57.18 21.82
CA GLY A 33 8.08 -58.36 21.64
C GLY A 33 6.58 -58.03 21.53
N LYS A 34 5.74 -59.01 21.19
CA LYS A 34 4.33 -58.88 20.73
C LYS A 34 3.31 -58.09 21.61
N LYS A 35 3.73 -57.37 22.65
CA LYS A 35 2.91 -56.37 23.36
C LYS A 35 2.74 -55.11 22.50
N GLN A 36 1.80 -55.16 21.56
CA GLN A 36 1.39 -54.00 20.77
C GLN A 36 0.65 -52.98 21.65
N HIS A 37 1.07 -51.72 21.59
CA HIS A 37 0.26 -50.58 21.99
C HIS A 37 0.04 -49.75 20.73
N HIS A 38 -1.12 -49.90 20.08
CA HIS A 38 -1.41 -49.36 18.73
C HIS A 38 -1.00 -47.89 18.53
N ASN A 39 -1.08 -47.05 19.57
CA ASN A 39 -0.76 -45.62 19.49
C ASN A 39 0.72 -45.28 19.80
N LYS A 40 1.59 -46.26 20.07
CA LYS A 40 3.01 -46.06 20.43
C LYS A 40 3.97 -47.02 19.72
N THR A 41 3.48 -47.83 18.79
CA THR A 41 4.29 -48.77 18.00
C THR A 41 3.84 -48.79 16.55
N VAL A 42 4.77 -48.79 15.60
CA VAL A 42 4.49 -49.00 14.17
C VAL A 42 5.06 -50.34 13.74
N MET A 43 4.32 -51.05 12.89
CA MET A 43 4.77 -52.30 12.27
C MET A 43 5.57 -51.99 11.01
N ILE A 44 6.85 -52.37 10.99
CA ILE A 44 7.74 -52.23 9.82
C ILE A 44 8.30 -53.62 9.53
N SER A 45 8.06 -54.16 8.33
CA SER A 45 8.57 -55.47 7.89
C SER A 45 8.41 -56.56 8.96
N GLN A 46 7.17 -56.78 9.41
CA GLN A 46 6.78 -57.74 10.46
C GLN A 46 7.36 -57.49 11.87
N THR A 47 8.10 -56.41 12.07
CA THR A 47 8.74 -56.03 13.35
C THR A 47 7.99 -54.87 14.01
N SER A 48 7.79 -54.93 15.33
CA SER A 48 7.18 -53.86 16.12
C SER A 48 8.24 -52.85 16.59
N VAL A 49 8.16 -51.62 16.11
CA VAL A 49 9.11 -50.54 16.38
C VAL A 49 8.42 -49.46 17.22
N PRO A 50 9.04 -48.92 18.29
CA PRO A 50 8.46 -47.81 19.05
C PRO A 50 8.33 -46.55 18.19
N ARG A 51 7.19 -45.88 18.28
CA ARG A 51 6.87 -44.61 17.63
C ARG A 51 6.94 -43.48 18.67
N PHE A 52 7.66 -42.42 18.34
CA PHE A 52 7.68 -41.17 19.11
C PHE A 52 7.28 -40.03 18.19
N ASP A 53 6.23 -39.29 18.54
CA ASP A 53 5.76 -38.19 17.72
C ASP A 53 6.31 -36.87 18.21
N MET A 54 6.45 -35.91 17.29
CA MET A 54 6.93 -34.56 17.58
C MET A 54 6.36 -33.55 16.57
N ASN A 55 6.32 -32.29 16.94
CA ASN A 55 5.82 -31.22 16.09
C ASN A 55 6.91 -30.73 15.12
N GLN A 56 6.53 -30.00 14.09
CA GLN A 56 7.44 -29.42 13.10
C GLN A 56 8.61 -28.65 13.73
N ALA A 57 8.34 -27.81 14.74
CA ALA A 57 9.37 -27.01 15.41
C ALA A 57 10.31 -27.83 16.32
N ASP A 58 9.97 -29.07 16.67
CA ASP A 58 10.72 -29.91 17.61
C ASP A 58 11.94 -30.60 16.94
N VAL A 59 12.00 -30.60 15.61
CA VAL A 59 13.16 -31.07 14.84
C VAL A 59 14.39 -30.19 15.07
N THR A 60 14.24 -28.86 15.18
CA THR A 60 15.39 -27.96 15.35
C THR A 60 16.11 -28.17 16.70
N PRO A 61 15.41 -28.29 17.86
CA PRO A 61 16.03 -28.68 19.12
C PRO A 61 16.68 -30.06 19.05
N LEU A 62 16.06 -31.04 18.37
CA LEU A 62 16.66 -32.37 18.19
C LEU A 62 18.00 -32.31 17.46
N ILE A 63 18.05 -31.62 16.31
CA ILE A 63 19.29 -31.41 15.54
C ILE A 63 20.33 -30.63 16.36
N SER A 64 19.90 -29.56 17.06
CA SER A 64 20.79 -28.76 17.92
C SER A 64 21.43 -29.63 19.01
N ALA A 65 20.65 -30.49 19.67
CA ALA A 65 21.14 -31.40 20.70
C ALA A 65 22.04 -32.52 20.15
N LEU A 66 21.87 -32.94 18.89
CA LEU A 66 22.77 -33.90 18.23
C LEU A 66 24.11 -33.26 17.83
N LEU A 67 24.09 -31.99 17.42
CA LEU A 67 25.28 -31.22 17.03
C LEU A 67 25.97 -30.51 18.21
N SER A 68 25.42 -30.62 19.43
CA SER A 68 25.85 -29.86 20.62
C SER A 68 25.80 -28.32 20.45
N LEU A 69 24.92 -27.83 19.58
CA LEU A 69 24.70 -26.41 19.32
C LEU A 69 23.57 -25.85 20.20
N ALA A 70 23.55 -24.52 20.37
CA ALA A 70 22.42 -23.84 20.99
C ALA A 70 21.18 -23.88 20.08
N VAL A 71 19.99 -24.02 20.67
CA VAL A 71 18.73 -23.96 19.92
C VAL A 71 18.54 -22.56 19.33
N PRO A 72 18.21 -22.43 18.02
CA PRO A 72 17.99 -21.13 17.39
C PRO A 72 16.91 -20.29 18.10
N LYS A 73 17.19 -18.99 18.29
CA LYS A 73 16.39 -18.08 19.13
C LYS A 73 14.88 -18.07 18.83
N ASN A 74 14.51 -18.18 17.56
CA ASN A 74 13.12 -18.05 17.10
C ASN A 74 12.37 -19.40 17.02
N ASN A 75 12.97 -20.49 17.49
CA ASN A 75 12.37 -21.82 17.39
C ASN A 75 11.43 -22.09 18.58
N CYS A 76 10.15 -22.34 18.30
CA CYS A 76 9.13 -22.57 19.35
C CYS A 76 9.03 -24.03 19.83
N GLY A 77 9.84 -24.95 19.31
CA GLY A 77 9.76 -26.38 19.60
C GLY A 77 10.48 -26.84 20.87
N ILE A 78 10.08 -28.01 21.34
CA ILE A 78 10.51 -28.67 22.58
C ILE A 78 11.42 -29.86 22.25
N LEU A 79 12.51 -30.04 22.99
CA LEU A 79 13.49 -31.11 22.75
C LEU A 79 12.88 -32.54 22.82
N PRO A 80 12.91 -33.33 21.72
CA PRO A 80 12.50 -34.74 21.68
C PRO A 80 13.51 -35.68 22.37
N ARG A 81 13.59 -35.59 23.70
CA ARG A 81 14.55 -36.34 24.54
C ARG A 81 14.55 -37.86 24.31
N GLN A 82 13.45 -38.42 23.83
CA GLN A 82 13.24 -39.84 23.54
C GLN A 82 14.16 -40.34 22.40
N TYR A 83 14.53 -39.46 21.46
CA TYR A 83 15.36 -39.78 20.31
C TYR A 83 16.86 -39.86 20.65
N LEU A 84 17.32 -39.25 21.74
CA LEU A 84 18.75 -39.06 22.03
C LEU A 84 19.38 -40.27 22.73
N ASN A 85 20.52 -40.73 22.20
CA ASN A 85 21.39 -41.75 22.80
C ASN A 85 22.52 -41.10 23.63
N ALA A 86 22.14 -40.38 24.70
CA ALA A 86 23.09 -39.62 25.51
C ALA A 86 22.88 -39.83 27.01
N SER A 87 23.84 -39.41 27.83
CA SER A 87 23.72 -39.45 29.28
C SER A 87 22.57 -38.54 29.77
N MET A 88 21.91 -38.93 30.86
CA MET A 88 20.81 -38.14 31.41
C MET A 88 21.22 -36.69 31.71
N ASN A 89 22.44 -36.48 32.20
CA ASN A 89 23.02 -35.16 32.47
C ASN A 89 23.19 -34.28 31.21
N TYR A 90 23.44 -34.89 30.05
CA TYR A 90 23.48 -34.16 28.78
C TYR A 90 22.06 -33.79 28.33
N ILE A 91 21.14 -34.77 28.37
CA ILE A 91 19.75 -34.60 27.96
C ILE A 91 19.03 -33.54 28.81
N THR A 92 19.24 -33.52 30.13
CA THR A 92 18.66 -32.49 31.02
C THR A 92 19.26 -31.12 30.78
N ARG A 93 20.58 -31.01 30.52
CA ARG A 93 21.24 -29.75 30.17
C ARG A 93 20.71 -29.16 28.86
N GLN A 94 20.52 -29.98 27.83
CA GLN A 94 19.96 -29.52 26.55
C GLN A 94 18.48 -29.13 26.68
N ALA A 95 17.69 -29.92 27.43
CA ALA A 95 16.30 -29.59 27.72
C ALA A 95 16.16 -28.26 28.50
N TRP A 96 17.04 -28.02 29.49
CA TRP A 96 17.10 -26.76 30.22
C TRP A 96 17.42 -25.58 29.29
N LYS A 97 18.40 -25.73 28.39
CA LYS A 97 18.78 -24.65 27.45
C LYS A 97 17.68 -24.33 26.43
N ASN A 98 16.92 -25.34 25.99
CA ASN A 98 15.73 -25.15 25.16
C ASN A 98 14.60 -24.45 25.94
N ALA A 99 14.30 -24.89 27.17
CA ALA A 99 13.28 -24.23 28.01
C ALA A 99 13.62 -22.76 28.32
N GLU A 100 14.89 -22.47 28.62
CA GLU A 100 15.38 -21.09 28.83
C GLU A 100 15.17 -20.23 27.57
N GLN A 101 15.52 -20.74 26.38
CA GLN A 101 15.32 -20.00 25.12
C GLN A 101 13.83 -19.71 24.86
N LEU A 102 12.94 -20.68 25.08
CA LEU A 102 11.50 -20.49 24.95
C LEU A 102 10.95 -19.45 25.93
N TYR A 103 11.41 -19.48 27.19
CA TYR A 103 11.03 -18.50 28.21
C TYR A 103 11.45 -17.06 27.83
N GLN A 104 12.70 -16.88 27.37
CA GLN A 104 13.18 -15.58 26.93
C GLN A 104 12.44 -15.09 25.68
N GLN A 105 12.11 -15.98 24.73
CA GLN A 105 11.31 -15.64 23.56
C GLN A 105 9.91 -15.14 23.98
N GLN A 106 9.20 -15.86 24.85
CA GLN A 106 7.89 -15.46 25.34
C GLN A 106 7.91 -14.10 26.05
N LYS A 107 8.95 -13.84 26.86
CA LYS A 107 9.15 -12.54 27.52
C LYS A 107 9.34 -11.40 26.52
N THR A 108 10.08 -11.63 25.42
CA THR A 108 10.25 -10.61 24.38
C THR A 108 8.99 -10.36 23.55
N LEU A 109 8.17 -11.40 23.30
CA LEU A 109 6.90 -11.24 22.59
C LEU A 109 5.90 -10.40 23.41
N ALA A 110 5.70 -10.75 24.69
CA ALA A 110 4.79 -10.00 25.57
C ALA A 110 5.18 -8.51 25.73
N ALA A 111 6.48 -8.19 25.69
CA ALA A 111 6.94 -6.80 25.69
C ALA A 111 6.68 -6.07 24.35
N ALA A 112 6.79 -6.79 23.22
CA ALA A 112 6.47 -6.25 21.90
C ALA A 112 4.96 -6.00 21.75
N ASP A 113 4.12 -6.93 22.19
CA ASP A 113 2.65 -6.82 22.16
C ASP A 113 2.14 -5.62 22.99
N PHE A 114 2.78 -5.34 24.14
CA PHE A 114 2.48 -4.14 24.93
C PHE A 114 2.78 -2.85 24.13
N HIS A 115 3.93 -2.80 23.46
CA HIS A 115 4.31 -1.64 22.66
C HIS A 115 3.48 -1.49 21.38
N SER A 116 3.03 -2.57 20.71
CA SER A 116 2.16 -2.46 19.54
C SER A 116 0.83 -1.80 19.90
N ASN A 117 0.21 -2.21 21.02
CA ASN A 117 -1.05 -1.65 21.49
C ASN A 117 -0.93 -0.15 21.84
N GLU A 118 0.21 0.28 22.41
CA GLU A 118 0.49 1.71 22.67
C GLU A 118 0.66 2.52 21.37
N MET A 119 1.19 1.89 20.32
CA MET A 119 1.39 2.54 19.02
C MET A 119 0.09 2.60 18.20
N GLU A 120 -0.75 1.57 18.26
CA GLU A 120 -2.09 1.55 17.65
C GLU A 120 -2.96 2.66 18.25
N THR A 121 -3.06 2.75 19.58
CA THR A 121 -3.87 3.80 20.25
C THR A 121 -3.41 5.23 19.94
N LYS A 122 -2.10 5.47 19.78
CA LYS A 122 -1.57 6.76 19.32
C LYS A 122 -1.88 7.03 17.85
N LEU A 123 -1.80 6.02 16.99
CA LEU A 123 -2.12 6.14 15.57
C LEU A 123 -3.61 6.46 15.39
N ASP A 124 -4.50 5.78 16.11
CA ASP A 124 -5.94 6.07 16.13
C ASP A 124 -6.23 7.52 16.56
N SER A 125 -5.55 7.99 17.61
CA SER A 125 -5.65 9.39 18.05
C SER A 125 -5.22 10.38 16.95
N TYR A 126 -4.12 10.12 16.24
CA TYR A 126 -3.68 11.00 15.15
C TYR A 126 -4.60 10.92 13.93
N ILE A 127 -5.14 9.75 13.60
CA ILE A 127 -6.15 9.60 12.53
C ILE A 127 -7.39 10.42 12.88
N GLN A 128 -7.91 10.30 14.10
CA GLN A 128 -9.08 11.04 14.55
C GLN A 128 -8.88 12.57 14.46
N THR A 129 -7.78 13.10 15.03
CA THR A 129 -7.46 14.53 14.93
C THR A 129 -7.25 14.99 13.48
N THR A 130 -6.70 14.14 12.62
CA THR A 130 -6.52 14.45 11.18
C THR A 130 -7.86 14.50 10.45
N LEU A 131 -8.78 13.60 10.74
CA LEU A 131 -10.13 13.60 10.17
C LEU A 131 -10.90 14.86 10.60
N GLU A 132 -10.86 15.23 11.88
CA GLU A 132 -11.46 16.47 12.41
C GLU A 132 -10.87 17.72 11.75
N ALA A 133 -9.55 17.77 11.55
CA ALA A 133 -8.90 18.88 10.86
C ALA A 133 -9.29 18.96 9.37
N ILE A 134 -9.45 17.83 8.69
CA ILE A 134 -9.92 17.76 7.30
C ILE A 134 -11.38 18.22 7.20
N GLU A 135 -12.26 17.75 8.10
CA GLU A 135 -13.67 18.12 8.13
C GLU A 135 -13.85 19.62 8.40
N TYR A 136 -13.10 20.16 9.37
CA TYR A 136 -13.05 21.61 9.64
C TYR A 136 -12.63 22.39 8.40
N TYR A 137 -11.54 21.99 7.73
CA TYR A 137 -11.08 22.66 6.51
C TYR A 137 -12.09 22.58 5.35
N GLN A 138 -12.71 21.40 5.16
CA GLN A 138 -13.73 21.20 4.12
C GLN A 138 -15.01 21.99 4.39
N THR A 139 -15.32 22.28 5.66
CA THR A 139 -16.52 23.02 6.06
C THR A 139 -16.31 24.54 5.99
N TYR A 140 -15.15 25.04 6.43
CA TYR A 140 -14.93 26.49 6.67
C TYR A 140 -13.97 27.20 5.70
N PHE A 141 -13.16 26.48 4.93
CA PHE A 141 -12.19 27.08 3.99
C PHE A 141 -12.38 26.67 2.54
N LYS A 142 -13.15 25.60 2.28
CA LYS A 142 -13.29 25.00 0.95
C LYS A 142 -13.82 25.99 -0.08
N TYR A 143 -14.90 26.70 0.21
CA TYR A 143 -15.57 27.55 -0.78
C TYR A 143 -14.86 28.90 -0.94
N GLU A 144 -14.36 29.44 0.16
CA GLU A 144 -13.57 30.66 0.28
C GLU A 144 -12.28 30.52 -0.53
N LEU A 145 -11.53 29.44 -0.30
CA LEU A 145 -10.29 29.20 -1.01
C LEU A 145 -10.52 28.81 -2.47
N PHE A 146 -11.55 28.00 -2.76
CA PHE A 146 -11.88 27.61 -4.14
C PHE A 146 -12.30 28.81 -4.99
N THR A 147 -13.09 29.74 -4.44
CA THR A 147 -13.47 30.98 -5.14
C THR A 147 -12.28 31.91 -5.33
N ALA A 148 -11.43 32.10 -4.31
CA ALA A 148 -10.20 32.88 -4.43
C ALA A 148 -9.22 32.29 -5.46
N PHE A 149 -9.03 30.96 -5.47
CA PHE A 149 -8.20 30.29 -6.46
C PHE A 149 -8.78 30.42 -7.88
N SER A 150 -10.09 30.21 -8.03
CA SER A 150 -10.79 30.37 -9.32
C SER A 150 -10.67 31.79 -9.88
N LEU A 151 -10.86 32.80 -9.03
CA LEU A 151 -10.64 34.21 -9.40
C LEU A 151 -9.17 34.48 -9.78
N SER A 152 -8.21 33.89 -9.07
CA SER A 152 -6.79 34.01 -9.40
C SER A 152 -6.48 33.44 -10.78
N MET A 153 -6.99 32.23 -11.08
CA MET A 153 -6.80 31.59 -12.38
C MET A 153 -7.46 32.38 -13.52
N LEU A 154 -8.67 32.90 -13.32
CA LEU A 154 -9.33 33.78 -14.30
C LEU A 154 -8.55 35.09 -14.54
N GLY A 155 -8.05 35.72 -13.48
CA GLY A 155 -7.21 36.92 -13.58
C GLY A 155 -5.90 36.65 -14.32
N TRP A 156 -5.27 35.50 -14.07
CA TRP A 156 -4.06 35.07 -14.77
C TRP A 156 -4.32 34.83 -16.27
N ILE A 157 -5.41 34.14 -16.62
CA ILE A 157 -5.80 33.89 -18.02
C ILE A 157 -6.01 35.23 -18.76
N LEU A 158 -6.66 36.21 -18.14
CA LEU A 158 -6.84 37.54 -18.72
C LEU A 158 -5.51 38.27 -18.92
N ILE A 159 -4.57 38.21 -17.96
CA ILE A 159 -3.22 38.76 -18.11
C ILE A 159 -2.48 38.11 -19.29
N VAL A 160 -2.56 36.77 -19.42
CA VAL A 160 -1.91 36.03 -20.52
C VAL A 160 -2.51 36.43 -21.87
N ILE A 161 -3.84 36.54 -21.98
CA ILE A 161 -4.52 37.05 -23.19
C ILE A 161 -4.03 38.47 -23.50
N GLY A 162 -3.95 39.36 -22.50
CA GLY A 162 -3.42 40.69 -22.67
C GLY A 162 -1.97 40.71 -23.18
N HIS A 163 -1.13 39.77 -22.73
CA HIS A 163 0.24 39.63 -23.23
C HIS A 163 0.28 39.16 -24.70
N VAL A 164 -0.48 38.11 -25.04
CA VAL A 164 -0.58 37.58 -26.42
C VAL A 164 -1.12 38.64 -27.40
N MET A 165 -2.04 39.49 -26.95
CA MET A 165 -2.62 40.58 -27.75
C MET A 165 -1.80 41.87 -27.73
N ASN A 166 -0.53 41.82 -27.31
CA ASN A 166 0.39 42.96 -27.26
C ASN A 166 -0.10 44.15 -26.40
N ILE A 167 -0.90 43.89 -25.35
CA ILE A 167 -1.23 44.85 -24.28
C ILE A 167 -0.07 44.87 -23.25
N GLN A 168 1.17 44.95 -23.76
CA GLN A 168 2.41 44.64 -23.03
C GLN A 168 2.77 45.67 -21.93
N SER A 169 2.01 46.76 -21.83
CA SER A 169 2.22 47.91 -20.93
C SER A 169 1.34 47.90 -19.66
N MET A 170 0.53 46.84 -19.44
CA MET A 170 -0.48 46.76 -18.36
C MET A 170 -0.06 47.31 -16.99
N TYR A 171 1.12 46.92 -16.48
CA TYR A 171 1.60 47.33 -15.14
C TYR A 171 2.22 48.74 -15.09
N LYS A 172 2.66 49.28 -16.24
CA LYS A 172 3.23 50.64 -16.35
C LYS A 172 2.14 51.70 -16.32
N GLU A 173 0.97 51.43 -16.91
CA GLU A 173 -0.16 52.37 -17.00
C GLU A 173 -1.02 52.47 -15.74
N ILE A 174 -0.74 51.68 -14.69
CA ILE A 174 -1.50 51.73 -13.44
C ILE A 174 -1.18 53.03 -12.67
N THR A 175 -2.18 53.89 -12.49
CA THR A 175 -2.05 55.16 -11.78
C THR A 175 -1.66 54.98 -10.30
N ARG A 176 -0.92 55.96 -9.74
CA ARG A 176 -0.49 55.93 -8.32
C ARG A 176 -1.67 55.79 -7.35
N ALA A 177 -2.80 56.43 -7.66
CA ALA A 177 -4.04 56.32 -6.88
C ALA A 177 -4.62 54.89 -6.90
N PHE A 178 -4.57 54.19 -8.04
CA PHE A 178 -5.04 52.81 -8.13
C PHE A 178 -4.10 51.85 -7.34
N LYS A 179 -2.78 52.03 -7.44
CA LYS A 179 -1.80 51.27 -6.63
C LYS A 179 -2.02 51.47 -5.13
N PHE A 180 -2.32 52.69 -4.68
CA PHE A 180 -2.61 52.97 -3.27
C PHE A 180 -3.91 52.30 -2.81
N LYS A 181 -4.97 52.31 -3.63
CA LYS A 181 -6.22 51.57 -3.34
C LYS A 181 -5.99 50.07 -3.24
N THR A 182 -5.25 49.47 -4.18
CA THR A 182 -4.86 48.06 -4.13
C THR A 182 -4.09 47.74 -2.84
N LEU A 183 -3.12 48.57 -2.45
CA LEU A 183 -2.34 48.37 -1.22
C LEU A 183 -3.24 48.41 0.03
N LEU A 184 -4.19 49.34 0.10
CA LEU A 184 -5.13 49.45 1.22
C LEU A 184 -6.01 48.20 1.33
N ILE A 185 -6.51 47.67 0.21
CA ILE A 185 -7.30 46.42 0.17
C ILE A 185 -6.45 45.23 0.63
N LEU A 186 -5.21 45.12 0.18
CA LEU A 186 -4.28 44.06 0.60
C LEU A 186 -3.99 44.14 2.11
N CYS A 187 -3.72 45.33 2.64
CA CYS A 187 -3.54 45.53 4.08
C CYS A 187 -4.80 45.17 4.89
N ALA A 188 -6.00 45.46 4.38
CA ALA A 188 -7.25 45.09 5.03
C ALA A 188 -7.48 43.56 5.05
N ILE A 189 -7.22 42.87 3.94
CA ILE A 189 -7.30 41.40 3.85
C ILE A 189 -6.29 40.74 4.78
N TYR A 190 -5.04 41.22 4.78
CA TYR A 190 -4.00 40.73 5.69
C TYR A 190 -4.38 40.96 7.15
N GLY A 191 -4.82 42.17 7.51
CA GLY A 191 -5.24 42.52 8.87
C GLY A 191 -6.41 41.67 9.37
N TYR A 192 -7.42 41.43 8.53
CA TYR A 192 -8.55 40.57 8.86
C TYR A 192 -8.12 39.12 9.12
N ASN A 193 -7.28 38.54 8.25
CA ASN A 193 -6.77 37.18 8.43
C ASN A 193 -5.85 37.05 9.65
N PHE A 194 -5.04 38.09 9.94
CA PHE A 194 -4.20 38.15 11.14
C PHE A 194 -5.04 38.18 12.42
N LEU A 195 -6.11 38.99 12.47
CA LEU A 195 -7.05 39.03 13.60
C LEU A 195 -7.79 37.70 13.81
N GLN A 196 -8.00 36.92 12.74
CA GLN A 196 -8.57 35.57 12.80
C GLN A 196 -7.55 34.47 13.14
N ASN A 197 -6.25 34.80 13.25
CA ASN A 197 -5.15 33.83 13.35
C ASN A 197 -5.13 32.79 12.21
N ASN A 198 -5.62 33.17 11.02
CA ASN A 198 -5.60 32.28 9.86
C ASN A 198 -4.15 31.99 9.43
N PRO A 199 -3.82 30.75 9.00
CA PRO A 199 -2.47 30.44 8.57
C PRO A 199 -1.98 31.36 7.43
N LEU A 200 -0.71 31.75 7.49
CA LEU A 200 -0.11 32.67 6.51
C LEU A 200 -0.28 32.21 5.05
N HIS A 201 -0.23 30.89 4.80
CA HIS A 201 -0.42 30.33 3.46
C HIS A 201 -1.84 30.57 2.93
N VAL A 202 -2.88 30.45 3.77
CA VAL A 202 -4.27 30.77 3.38
C VAL A 202 -4.40 32.25 3.04
N THR A 203 -3.79 33.12 3.85
CA THR A 203 -3.78 34.57 3.61
C THR A 203 -3.20 34.93 2.23
N VAL A 204 -2.13 34.25 1.79
CA VAL A 204 -1.54 34.48 0.45
C VAL A 204 -2.54 34.22 -0.67
N PHE A 205 -3.36 33.16 -0.57
CA PHE A 205 -4.37 32.87 -1.59
C PHE A 205 -5.50 33.90 -1.66
N PHE A 206 -5.87 34.55 -0.54
CA PHE A 206 -6.85 35.65 -0.56
C PHE A 206 -6.27 36.96 -1.15
N MET A 207 -4.95 37.14 -1.07
CA MET A 207 -4.25 38.32 -1.61
C MET A 207 -4.02 38.21 -3.13
N LEU A 208 -3.84 36.98 -3.64
CA LEU A 208 -3.51 36.69 -5.04
C LEU A 208 -4.55 37.23 -6.06
N PRO A 209 -5.88 37.08 -5.88
CA PRO A 209 -6.88 37.67 -6.76
C PRO A 209 -6.70 39.19 -6.90
N VAL A 210 -6.51 39.89 -5.78
CA VAL A 210 -6.40 41.35 -5.76
C VAL A 210 -5.18 41.81 -6.56
N LEU A 211 -4.06 41.09 -6.44
CA LEU A 211 -2.84 41.37 -7.21
C LEU A 211 -3.02 41.13 -8.72
N LEU A 212 -3.65 40.02 -9.11
CA LEU A 212 -3.85 39.65 -10.52
C LEU A 212 -4.94 40.47 -11.22
N TRP A 213 -6.01 40.84 -10.52
CA TRP A 213 -7.09 41.65 -11.10
C TRP A 213 -6.77 43.15 -11.15
N THR A 214 -5.80 43.63 -10.37
CA THR A 214 -5.35 45.04 -10.39
C THR A 214 -4.96 45.56 -11.79
N PRO A 215 -4.06 44.92 -12.57
CA PRO A 215 -3.75 45.35 -13.95
C PRO A 215 -4.94 45.24 -14.90
N VAL A 216 -5.80 44.23 -14.72
CA VAL A 216 -6.99 43.97 -15.55
C VAL A 216 -8.01 45.10 -15.38
N PHE A 217 -8.37 45.44 -14.14
CA PHE A 217 -9.31 46.53 -13.85
C PHE A 217 -8.76 47.90 -14.24
N ALA A 218 -7.46 48.17 -13.99
CA ALA A 218 -6.82 49.42 -14.42
C ALA A 218 -6.89 49.63 -15.95
N ASN A 219 -6.89 48.54 -16.73
CA ASN A 219 -6.94 48.56 -18.20
C ASN A 219 -8.27 48.06 -18.77
N PHE A 220 -9.36 48.01 -17.98
CA PHE A 220 -10.59 47.28 -18.35
C PHE A 220 -11.18 47.69 -19.71
N LYS A 221 -11.09 48.99 -20.07
CA LYS A 221 -11.53 49.51 -21.37
C LYS A 221 -10.85 48.86 -22.59
N LYS A 222 -9.61 48.38 -22.44
CA LYS A 222 -8.90 47.64 -23.51
C LYS A 222 -9.44 46.22 -23.63
N TYR A 223 -9.73 45.57 -22.49
CA TYR A 223 -10.33 44.23 -22.44
C TYR A 223 -11.77 44.19 -22.95
N SER A 224 -12.58 45.20 -22.71
CA SER A 224 -13.98 45.25 -23.20
C SER A 224 -14.11 45.31 -24.73
N ILE A 225 -13.04 45.67 -25.45
CA ILE A 225 -12.99 45.62 -26.92
C ILE A 225 -12.81 44.17 -27.41
N VAL A 226 -12.04 43.37 -26.67
CA VAL A 226 -11.72 41.97 -26.96
C VAL A 226 -12.85 41.03 -26.54
N ILE A 227 -13.39 41.25 -25.34
CA ILE A 227 -14.47 40.45 -24.73
C ILE A 227 -15.82 40.90 -25.31
N ASN A 228 -16.01 40.62 -26.60
CA ASN A 228 -17.27 40.83 -27.31
C ASN A 228 -18.21 39.62 -27.09
N ARG A 229 -19.53 39.85 -27.15
CA ARG A 229 -20.57 38.81 -27.07
C ARG A 229 -20.30 37.63 -28.01
N LYS A 230 -19.78 37.87 -29.22
CA LYS A 230 -19.40 36.80 -30.16
C LYS A 230 -18.29 35.91 -29.59
N THR A 231 -17.20 36.51 -29.11
CA THR A 231 -16.08 35.81 -28.48
C THR A 231 -16.53 35.01 -27.26
N VAL A 232 -17.35 35.61 -26.38
CA VAL A 232 -17.87 34.94 -25.19
C VAL A 232 -18.70 33.71 -25.55
N VAL A 233 -19.61 33.83 -26.53
CA VAL A 233 -20.43 32.69 -26.99
C VAL A 233 -19.54 31.58 -27.57
N GLN A 234 -18.53 31.93 -28.37
CA GLN A 234 -17.57 30.94 -28.92
C GLN A 234 -16.79 30.22 -27.81
N THR A 235 -16.29 30.95 -26.80
CA THR A 235 -15.58 30.34 -25.66
C THR A 235 -16.49 29.44 -24.83
N VAL A 236 -17.74 29.84 -24.56
CA VAL A 236 -18.71 29.02 -23.81
C VAL A 236 -19.06 27.74 -24.58
N LEU A 237 -19.26 27.82 -25.90
CA LEU A 237 -19.48 26.64 -26.73
C LEU A 237 -18.27 25.70 -26.72
N PHE A 238 -17.05 26.25 -26.85
CA PHE A 238 -15.81 25.47 -26.83
C PHE A 238 -15.59 24.74 -25.50
N VAL A 239 -15.81 25.42 -24.36
CA VAL A 239 -15.76 24.79 -23.03
C VAL A 239 -16.83 23.72 -22.90
N GLY A 240 -18.07 23.97 -23.35
CA GLY A 240 -19.13 22.96 -23.38
C GLY A 240 -18.78 21.72 -24.20
N CYS A 241 -18.10 21.88 -25.35
CA CYS A 241 -17.58 20.76 -26.13
C CYS A 241 -16.50 19.96 -25.39
N ILE A 242 -15.59 20.63 -24.66
CA ILE A 242 -14.58 19.95 -23.84
C ILE A 242 -15.24 19.15 -22.71
N GLU A 243 -16.17 19.74 -21.96
CA GLU A 243 -16.89 19.04 -20.89
C GLU A 243 -17.67 17.83 -21.40
N LEU A 244 -18.33 17.94 -22.56
CA LEU A 244 -18.98 16.80 -23.22
C LEU A 244 -17.99 15.69 -23.62
N CYS A 245 -16.78 16.05 -24.07
CA CYS A 245 -15.73 15.06 -24.34
C CYS A 245 -15.25 14.36 -23.06
N VAL A 246 -15.06 15.10 -21.97
CA VAL A 246 -14.69 14.56 -20.66
C VAL A 246 -15.77 13.61 -20.12
N ILE A 247 -17.05 14.01 -20.18
CA ILE A 247 -18.18 13.16 -19.78
C ILE A 247 -18.22 11.88 -20.63
N SER A 248 -18.01 11.97 -21.95
CA SER A 248 -18.03 10.80 -22.84
C SER A 248 -16.90 9.78 -22.57
N PHE A 249 -15.78 10.23 -21.98
CA PHE A 249 -14.68 9.36 -21.56
C PHE A 249 -15.03 8.52 -20.33
N PHE A 250 -15.76 9.10 -19.37
CA PHE A 250 -16.19 8.40 -18.16
C PHE A 250 -17.46 7.54 -18.40
N GLU A 251 -18.44 8.05 -19.14
CA GLU A 251 -19.68 7.35 -19.49
C GLU A 251 -19.51 6.45 -20.73
N ARG A 252 -18.89 5.26 -20.57
CA ARG A 252 -18.70 4.29 -21.68
C ARG A 252 -19.97 3.91 -22.45
N LYS A 253 -21.16 4.15 -21.89
CA LYS A 253 -22.47 3.94 -22.54
C LYS A 253 -22.72 4.88 -23.73
N MET A 254 -22.18 6.11 -23.69
CA MET A 254 -22.37 7.13 -24.73
C MET A 254 -21.57 6.84 -26.02
N SER A 255 -20.60 5.93 -25.99
CA SER A 255 -19.79 5.57 -27.16
C SER A 255 -20.49 4.64 -28.17
N CYS A 256 -21.70 4.14 -27.88
CA CYS A 256 -22.41 3.22 -28.79
C CYS A 256 -23.24 3.92 -29.88
N GLU A 257 -23.75 5.14 -29.65
CA GLU A 257 -24.32 5.96 -30.73
C GLU A 257 -23.21 6.81 -31.37
N ARG A 258 -22.85 6.49 -32.62
CA ARG A 258 -21.74 7.14 -33.36
C ARG A 258 -21.90 8.64 -33.66
N ARG A 259 -22.98 9.31 -33.21
CA ARG A 259 -23.33 10.68 -33.66
C ARG A 259 -22.42 11.81 -33.16
N PRO A 260 -21.97 11.88 -31.88
CA PRO A 260 -21.15 13.02 -31.45
C PRO A 260 -19.72 12.97 -32.02
N PHE A 261 -19.24 11.79 -32.41
CA PHE A 261 -17.90 11.61 -32.96
C PHE A 261 -17.72 12.22 -34.35
N TYR A 262 -18.73 12.27 -35.22
CA TYR A 262 -18.59 12.89 -36.55
C TYR A 262 -18.43 14.42 -36.48
N CYS A 263 -19.18 15.08 -35.59
CA CYS A 263 -19.06 16.53 -35.41
C CYS A 263 -17.71 16.92 -34.77
N LEU A 264 -17.18 16.05 -33.89
CA LEU A 264 -15.85 16.23 -33.31
C LEU A 264 -14.73 15.85 -34.29
N SER A 265 -14.91 14.83 -35.15
CA SER A 265 -13.92 14.46 -36.16
C SER A 265 -13.76 15.56 -37.19
N ASP A 266 -14.84 16.14 -37.71
CA ASP A 266 -14.74 17.22 -38.70
C ASP A 266 -14.01 18.46 -38.13
N PHE A 267 -14.13 18.70 -36.81
CA PHE A 267 -13.42 19.77 -36.10
C PHE A 267 -11.96 19.44 -35.77
N LEU A 268 -11.66 18.19 -35.38
CA LEU A 268 -10.28 17.75 -35.06
C LEU A 268 -9.46 17.39 -36.30
N GLN A 269 -10.10 17.03 -37.41
CA GLN A 269 -9.44 16.68 -38.67
C GLN A 269 -8.93 17.93 -39.42
N GLN A 270 -9.35 19.13 -38.99
CA GLN A 270 -8.65 20.40 -39.28
C GLN A 270 -7.30 20.56 -38.54
N PHE A 271 -7.02 19.75 -37.52
CA PHE A 271 -5.80 19.86 -36.68
C PHE A 271 -4.90 18.61 -36.67
N SER A 272 -5.40 17.42 -37.02
CA SER A 272 -4.72 16.14 -36.74
C SER A 272 -4.29 15.34 -37.99
N THR A 273 -3.39 15.89 -38.80
CA THR A 273 -2.74 15.20 -39.95
C THR A 273 -1.29 14.79 -39.64
N SER A 274 -1.00 14.33 -38.40
CA SER A 274 0.38 14.03 -37.98
C SER A 274 0.49 12.96 -36.86
N TYR A 275 0.90 11.75 -37.27
CA TYR A 275 1.55 10.66 -36.50
C TYR A 275 0.78 9.90 -35.40
N PHE A 276 0.42 8.62 -35.65
CA PHE A 276 1.02 7.39 -35.06
C PHE A 276 0.11 6.14 -35.20
N SER A 277 0.70 4.94 -35.15
CA SER A 277 0.01 3.63 -35.06
C SER A 277 0.91 2.60 -34.38
N ILE A 278 0.35 1.65 -33.63
CA ILE A 278 1.09 0.65 -32.82
C ILE A 278 0.42 -0.74 -32.92
N VAL A 279 1.22 -1.82 -32.89
CA VAL A 279 0.80 -3.25 -32.99
C VAL A 279 1.47 -4.09 -31.87
N PRO A 280 0.80 -5.10 -31.26
CA PRO A 280 1.35 -5.93 -30.18
C PRO A 280 1.85 -7.33 -30.60
N CYS A 281 2.61 -8.02 -29.73
CA CYS A 281 3.21 -9.35 -29.95
C CYS A 281 2.97 -10.35 -28.79
N GLY A 282 3.10 -11.67 -29.05
CA GLY A 282 2.65 -12.77 -28.16
C GLY A 282 3.73 -13.59 -27.43
N ARG A 283 3.31 -14.61 -26.65
CA ARG A 283 4.11 -15.32 -25.61
C ARG A 283 3.96 -16.85 -25.66
N LYS A 284 4.99 -17.63 -25.25
CA LYS A 284 4.91 -19.10 -24.97
C LYS A 284 5.74 -19.50 -23.71
N ARG A 285 5.53 -20.71 -23.19
CA ARG A 285 6.05 -21.29 -21.92
C ARG A 285 6.63 -22.72 -22.15
N PHE A 286 7.51 -23.19 -21.26
CA PHE A 286 8.03 -24.58 -21.19
C PHE A 286 8.03 -25.13 -19.75
N GLU A 287 8.17 -26.45 -19.58
CA GLU A 287 8.06 -27.23 -18.31
C GLU A 287 9.34 -28.01 -17.92
N GLN A 288 9.35 -28.67 -16.75
CA GLN A 288 10.48 -29.41 -16.13
C GLN A 288 10.09 -30.85 -15.66
N PRO A 289 11.05 -31.77 -15.44
CA PRO A 289 10.82 -33.07 -14.76
C PRO A 289 11.60 -33.29 -13.43
N HIS A 290 11.32 -34.41 -12.75
CA HIS A 290 11.61 -34.72 -11.31
C HIS A 290 12.54 -35.96 -11.05
N PRO A 291 12.87 -36.34 -9.77
CA PRO A 291 14.02 -37.20 -9.38
C PRO A 291 13.68 -38.52 -8.58
N THR A 292 14.70 -39.17 -8.00
CA THR A 292 14.68 -40.18 -6.88
C THR A 292 15.96 -40.01 -5.99
N ASP A 293 16.30 -40.70 -4.87
CA ASP A 293 15.73 -41.84 -4.10
C ASP A 293 16.10 -41.76 -2.57
N THR A 294 16.26 -42.87 -1.82
CA THR A 294 16.07 -42.97 -0.34
C THR A 294 17.04 -43.86 0.49
N GLY A 295 16.93 -43.83 1.85
CA GLY A 295 17.74 -44.63 2.82
C GLY A 295 17.16 -44.72 4.28
N SER A 296 17.63 -45.69 5.10
CA SER A 296 16.92 -46.27 6.29
C SER A 296 17.12 -45.61 7.69
N ALA A 297 16.11 -45.67 8.59
CA ALA A 297 16.03 -44.78 9.77
C ALA A 297 14.99 -45.11 10.92
N MET A 298 14.96 -44.36 12.04
CA MET A 298 13.97 -44.42 13.17
C MET A 298 12.64 -43.73 12.85
N LEU A 299 11.51 -44.44 12.85
CA LEU A 299 10.22 -43.85 12.52
C LEU A 299 9.52 -43.10 13.69
N GLY A 300 9.06 -41.88 13.41
CA GLY A 300 8.05 -41.14 14.18
C GLY A 300 7.05 -40.45 13.26
N ILE A 301 5.99 -39.85 13.80
CA ILE A 301 5.17 -38.92 13.03
C ILE A 301 5.51 -37.48 13.41
N TYR A 302 5.88 -36.72 12.38
CA TYR A 302 6.07 -35.29 12.39
C TYR A 302 4.76 -34.60 12.04
N LYS A 303 4.31 -33.66 12.86
CA LYS A 303 3.08 -32.92 12.63
C LYS A 303 3.37 -31.49 12.18
N LEU A 304 2.92 -31.17 10.97
CA LEU A 304 2.77 -29.80 10.45
C LEU A 304 1.69 -29.04 11.24
#